data_AF-A0AAW1LFY4-F1
#
_entry.id   AF-A0AAW1LFY4-F1
#
_cell.length_a   1.000
_cell.length_b   1.000
_cell.length_c   1.000
_cell.angle_alpha   90.00
_cell.angle_beta   90.00
_cell.angle_gamma   90.00
#
_symmetry.space_group_name_H-M   'P 1'
#
loop_
_entity.id
_entity.type
_entity.pdbx_description
1 polymer ?
#
loop_
_entity_poly.entity_id
_entity_poly.type
_entity_poly.pdbx_seq_one_letter_code
_entity_poly.pdbx_strand_id
1 'polypeptide(L)'
;MDLSEQGPSGLKSVTRMDIYNVMRGYEGHTISEKLKYVESFLLSQEDYSEEQIPLFKHNMSMFTSQFKEKWSAASRTHETFIKKYETWLYGSFKLPCTVPLTSSGQPVKSFHESSERTKRRKTEALREDVDCEELVFAAKTKLSESPGRATKYKKAYSKSIIEEKEKLSPLEALSRFVEAGLSRRQYDIMRTKQYPCYRKLQAAKKLCYPKPESYNITDTYAEINLQDLLDHTAERLILHLQDIVITLSENERATMQLLTKWGCDGSQQSQFKQKFLSDPDCDENIFQSSLVPLRIICGTNKKNLWQNPTASSPRYCRPIRIRFVKESTDITRDETNYIEEKIKNLKPTKINADVSVEHSMMFTIIDGTVCNAATGTVSTMKCYVCGASSKQFNDLERETFDDESTYKVGLSILHARIRFLETMLGILTNSTTIMIIFVLSYLFLCVFVTLKIYFFGYIISGVTHVVETVHEDSIRTAIVPLRKVRFVLLCIANVCNLTLAIVGIIFYPSYTDFGTYLLGILMVNAVMHCVFYLTMKLYNKERICVEACLYGILAMICWGFASYFFLNGSTLWTVTPAESRQLNRNCVFMNFYDNHDLWHLLSAPGMFFIFMFLLHLDDDLVDVPRNKIKAF
;
A
#
# COMPACT_ATOMS: atom_id res chain seq x y z
N MET A 1 -48.05 -79.78 -4.68
CA MET A 1 -46.73 -80.17 -4.16
C MET A 1 -46.33 -79.14 -3.14
N ASP A 2 -46.41 -79.48 -1.86
CA ASP A 2 -45.66 -78.76 -0.84
C ASP A 2 -44.20 -79.19 -0.95
N LEU A 3 -43.32 -78.25 -1.29
CA LEU A 3 -41.88 -78.47 -1.35
C LEU A 3 -41.18 -77.29 -0.66
N SER A 4 -40.90 -77.48 0.62
CA SER A 4 -40.02 -76.62 1.41
C SER A 4 -38.68 -77.33 1.62
N GLU A 5 -37.61 -76.81 1.03
CA GLU A 5 -36.26 -76.73 1.60
C GLU A 5 -35.37 -75.86 0.70
N GLN A 6 -34.94 -74.70 1.22
CA GLN A 6 -34.13 -73.71 0.50
C GLN A 6 -32.66 -73.92 0.80
N GLY A 7 -31.87 -74.28 -0.22
CA GLY A 7 -30.41 -74.35 -0.15
C GLY A 7 -29.74 -73.04 -0.62
N PRO A 8 -28.53 -72.69 -0.13
CA PRO A 8 -27.90 -71.37 -0.28
C PRO A 8 -27.32 -71.07 -1.68
N SER A 9 -27.73 -71.81 -2.72
CA SER A 9 -27.07 -71.80 -4.04
C SER A 9 -27.86 -71.16 -5.19
N GLY A 10 -29.03 -70.55 -4.92
CA GLY A 10 -29.83 -69.90 -5.97
C GLY A 10 -30.48 -70.87 -6.99
N LEU A 11 -30.54 -72.17 -6.66
CA LEU A 11 -31.17 -73.22 -7.46
C LEU A 11 -32.25 -73.90 -6.63
N LYS A 12 -33.45 -74.05 -7.19
CA LYS A 12 -34.58 -74.79 -6.61
C LYS A 12 -34.48 -76.25 -7.05
N SER A 13 -34.49 -77.20 -6.11
CA SER A 13 -34.46 -78.63 -6.43
C SER A 13 -35.87 -79.22 -6.42
N VAL A 14 -36.27 -79.85 -7.53
CA VAL A 14 -37.50 -80.63 -7.67
C VAL A 14 -37.13 -82.09 -7.94
N THR A 15 -37.90 -83.08 -7.49
CA THR A 15 -37.56 -84.48 -7.80
C THR A 15 -37.95 -84.83 -9.23
N ARG A 16 -37.21 -85.74 -9.88
CA ARG A 16 -37.57 -86.22 -11.23
C ARG A 16 -38.92 -86.96 -11.22
N MET A 17 -39.31 -87.53 -10.08
CA MET A 17 -40.61 -88.19 -9.86
C MET A 17 -41.76 -87.19 -9.98
N ASP A 18 -41.60 -85.99 -9.44
CA ASP A 18 -42.59 -84.92 -9.56
C ASP A 18 -42.79 -84.51 -11.03
N ILE A 19 -41.68 -84.36 -11.77
CA ILE A 19 -41.69 -84.05 -13.20
C ILE A 19 -42.37 -85.19 -13.99
N TYR A 20 -42.12 -86.44 -13.61
CA TYR A 20 -42.77 -87.62 -14.21
C TYR A 20 -44.27 -87.68 -13.93
N ASN A 21 -44.72 -87.27 -12.73
CA ASN A 21 -46.14 -87.21 -12.40
C ASN A 21 -46.87 -86.13 -13.21
N VAL A 22 -46.25 -84.96 -13.41
CA VAL A 22 -46.77 -83.92 -14.32
C VAL A 22 -46.86 -84.46 -15.74
N MET A 23 -45.85 -85.18 -16.21
CA MET A 23 -45.87 -85.82 -17.53
C MET A 23 -47.01 -86.84 -17.67
N ARG A 24 -47.29 -87.62 -16.62
CA ARG A 24 -48.35 -88.63 -16.61
C ARG A 24 -49.75 -88.00 -16.68
N GLY A 25 -49.94 -86.85 -16.04
CA GLY A 25 -51.20 -86.11 -16.04
C GLY A 25 -51.63 -85.53 -17.39
N TYR A 26 -50.75 -85.55 -18.40
CA TYR A 26 -51.05 -85.07 -19.74
C TYR A 26 -51.44 -86.21 -20.70
N GLU A 27 -52.57 -86.07 -21.39
CA GLU A 27 -53.16 -87.05 -22.32
C GLU A 27 -52.53 -87.04 -23.73
N GLY A 28 -51.21 -86.79 -23.84
CA GLY A 28 -50.51 -86.86 -25.14
C GLY A 28 -50.33 -88.30 -25.66
N HIS A 29 -50.39 -88.51 -26.98
CA HIS A 29 -50.23 -89.83 -27.59
C HIS A 29 -48.77 -90.31 -27.67
N THR A 30 -47.79 -89.39 -27.72
CA THR A 30 -46.37 -89.73 -27.76
C THR A 30 -45.58 -89.22 -26.55
N ILE A 31 -44.54 -89.95 -26.14
CA ILE A 31 -43.67 -89.55 -25.01
C ILE A 31 -42.99 -88.18 -25.27
N SER A 32 -42.70 -87.87 -26.53
CA SER A 32 -42.06 -86.62 -26.93
C SER A 32 -43.00 -85.43 -26.76
N GLU A 33 -44.30 -85.59 -27.03
CA GLU A 33 -45.31 -84.55 -26.77
C GLU A 33 -45.46 -84.32 -25.27
N LYS A 34 -45.50 -85.39 -24.47
CA LYS A 34 -45.60 -85.26 -23.01
C LYS A 34 -44.39 -84.54 -22.41
N LEU A 35 -43.17 -84.80 -22.89
CA LEU A 35 -41.97 -84.11 -22.41
C LEU A 35 -41.92 -82.64 -22.86
N LYS A 36 -42.39 -82.31 -24.06
CA LYS A 36 -42.55 -80.91 -24.50
C LYS A 36 -43.57 -80.16 -23.65
N TYR A 37 -44.69 -80.81 -23.30
CA TYR A 37 -45.69 -80.23 -22.41
C TYR A 37 -45.08 -79.91 -21.04
N VAL A 38 -44.31 -80.84 -20.46
CA VAL A 38 -43.62 -80.63 -19.19
C VAL A 38 -42.64 -79.46 -19.26
N GLU A 39 -41.88 -79.32 -20.34
CA GLU A 39 -40.98 -78.18 -20.55
C GLU A 39 -41.75 -76.85 -20.57
N SER A 40 -42.84 -76.77 -21.33
CA SER A 40 -43.69 -75.56 -21.37
C SER A 40 -44.38 -75.28 -20.03
N PHE A 41 -44.81 -76.33 -19.33
CA PHE A 41 -45.48 -76.22 -18.03
C PHE A 41 -44.53 -75.68 -16.96
N LEU A 42 -43.29 -76.19 -16.90
CA LEU A 42 -42.30 -75.69 -15.95
C LEU A 42 -41.88 -74.25 -16.27
N LEU A 43 -41.78 -73.88 -17.56
CA LEU A 43 -41.53 -72.49 -17.98
C LEU A 43 -42.65 -71.53 -17.55
N SER A 44 -43.90 -71.98 -17.45
CA SER A 44 -45.03 -71.11 -17.08
C SER A 44 -45.24 -70.95 -15.57
N GLN A 45 -44.56 -71.73 -14.73
CA GLN A 45 -44.76 -71.68 -13.27
C GLN A 45 -43.91 -70.59 -12.60
N GLU A 46 -42.85 -70.10 -13.23
CA GLU A 46 -41.94 -69.10 -12.67
C GLU A 46 -41.48 -68.10 -13.76
N ASP A 47 -41.29 -66.83 -13.38
CA ASP A 47 -40.77 -65.78 -14.28
C ASP A 47 -39.24 -65.89 -14.42
N TYR A 48 -38.78 -66.66 -15.40
CA TYR A 48 -37.35 -66.78 -15.73
C TYR A 48 -36.81 -65.53 -16.43
N SER A 49 -35.64 -65.03 -16.02
CA SER A 49 -34.98 -63.92 -16.74
C SER A 49 -34.39 -64.36 -18.09
N GLU A 50 -34.13 -63.42 -19.01
CA GLU A 50 -33.57 -63.72 -20.34
C GLU A 50 -32.25 -64.51 -20.29
N GLU A 51 -31.45 -64.35 -19.23
CA GLU A 51 -30.20 -65.10 -19.01
C GLU A 51 -30.42 -66.52 -18.44
N GLN A 52 -31.55 -66.78 -17.78
CA GLN A 52 -31.87 -68.07 -17.15
C GLN A 52 -32.53 -69.05 -18.10
N ILE A 53 -33.25 -68.56 -19.11
CA ILE A 53 -33.96 -69.38 -20.11
C ILE A 53 -33.01 -70.35 -20.85
N PRO A 54 -31.79 -69.95 -21.30
CA PRO A 54 -30.85 -70.86 -21.93
C PRO A 54 -30.38 -71.99 -21.00
N LEU A 55 -30.10 -71.68 -19.73
CA LEU A 55 -29.66 -72.66 -18.73
C LEU A 55 -30.77 -73.66 -18.39
N PHE A 56 -32.01 -73.18 -18.25
CA PHE A 56 -33.19 -74.03 -18.07
C PHE A 56 -33.36 -75.00 -19.26
N LYS A 57 -33.33 -74.49 -20.50
CA LYS A 57 -33.49 -75.30 -21.72
C LYS A 57 -32.38 -76.36 -21.85
N HIS A 58 -31.14 -76.01 -21.47
CA HIS A 58 -30.04 -76.96 -21.43
C HIS A 58 -30.29 -78.12 -20.46
N ASN A 59 -30.69 -77.81 -19.21
CA ASN A 59 -30.98 -78.83 -18.20
C ASN A 59 -32.17 -79.71 -18.59
N MET A 60 -33.22 -79.13 -19.18
CA MET A 60 -34.40 -79.86 -19.62
C MET A 60 -34.11 -80.77 -20.82
N SER A 61 -33.24 -80.34 -21.74
CA SER A 61 -32.76 -81.17 -22.85
C SER A 61 -32.00 -82.40 -22.33
N MET A 62 -31.09 -82.20 -21.37
CA MET A 62 -30.34 -83.30 -20.73
C MET A 62 -31.27 -84.29 -20.03
N PHE A 63 -32.26 -83.81 -19.27
CA PHE A 63 -33.26 -84.67 -18.64
C PHE A 63 -34.08 -85.45 -19.66
N THR A 64 -34.54 -84.78 -20.73
CA THR A 64 -35.31 -85.41 -21.81
C THR A 64 -34.54 -86.54 -22.48
N SER A 65 -33.25 -86.36 -22.71
CA SER A 65 -32.38 -87.41 -23.27
C SER A 65 -32.27 -88.60 -22.32
N GLN A 66 -31.91 -88.35 -21.05
CA GLN A 66 -31.79 -89.41 -20.04
C GLN A 66 -33.10 -90.15 -19.81
N PHE A 67 -34.23 -89.44 -19.83
CA PHE A 67 -35.55 -90.01 -19.69
C PHE A 67 -35.89 -90.95 -20.85
N LYS A 68 -35.68 -90.52 -22.10
CA LYS A 68 -35.96 -91.34 -23.30
C LYS A 68 -35.13 -92.62 -23.34
N GLU A 69 -33.85 -92.53 -22.98
CA GLU A 69 -32.95 -93.68 -22.91
C GLU A 69 -33.44 -94.71 -21.88
N LYS A 70 -33.71 -94.25 -20.64
CA LYS A 70 -34.20 -95.10 -19.56
C LYS A 70 -35.60 -95.64 -19.84
N TRP A 71 -36.46 -94.87 -20.50
CA TRP A 71 -37.80 -95.29 -20.93
C TRP A 71 -37.74 -96.43 -21.94
N SER A 72 -36.81 -96.36 -22.89
CA SER A 72 -36.55 -97.44 -23.85
C SER A 72 -35.97 -98.68 -23.17
N ALA A 73 -35.06 -98.51 -22.20
CA ALA A 73 -34.43 -99.60 -21.43
C ALA A 73 -35.38 -100.28 -20.41
N ALA A 74 -36.57 -99.70 -20.19
CA ALA A 74 -37.66 -100.25 -19.38
C ALA A 74 -38.82 -100.77 -20.25
N SER A 75 -38.56 -101.11 -21.52
CA SER A 75 -39.57 -101.62 -22.46
C SER A 75 -40.77 -100.69 -22.69
N ARG A 76 -40.62 -99.38 -22.40
CA ARG A 76 -41.65 -98.35 -22.55
C ARG A 76 -42.94 -98.61 -21.75
N THR A 77 -42.85 -99.36 -20.65
CA THR A 77 -43.96 -99.66 -19.75
C THR A 77 -43.78 -98.95 -18.41
N HIS A 78 -44.82 -98.27 -17.94
CA HIS A 78 -44.77 -97.42 -16.73
C HIS A 78 -44.37 -98.20 -15.47
N GLU A 79 -44.96 -99.37 -15.25
CA GLU A 79 -44.69 -100.22 -14.08
C GLU A 79 -43.24 -100.67 -14.01
N THR A 80 -42.68 -101.07 -15.15
CA THR A 80 -41.29 -101.53 -15.28
C THR A 80 -40.31 -100.37 -15.13
N PHE A 81 -40.66 -99.19 -15.62
CA PHE A 81 -39.83 -97.99 -15.52
C PHE A 81 -39.71 -97.49 -14.07
N ILE A 82 -40.83 -97.42 -13.34
CA ILE A 82 -40.83 -97.02 -11.92
C ILE A 82 -40.02 -98.02 -11.10
N LYS A 83 -40.29 -99.33 -11.26
CA LYS A 83 -39.60 -100.37 -10.48
C LYS A 83 -38.09 -100.42 -10.74
N LYS A 84 -37.63 -100.14 -11.96
CA LYS A 84 -36.21 -100.21 -12.35
C LYS A 84 -35.42 -98.94 -12.06
N TYR A 85 -36.06 -97.77 -12.13
CA TYR A 85 -35.40 -96.46 -12.01
C TYR A 85 -35.92 -95.61 -10.84
N GLU A 86 -36.52 -96.25 -9.84
CA GLU A 86 -37.04 -95.60 -8.62
C GLU A 86 -36.02 -94.66 -7.98
N THR A 87 -34.80 -95.15 -7.74
CA THR A 87 -33.71 -94.35 -7.14
C THR A 87 -33.31 -93.14 -7.99
N TRP A 88 -33.42 -93.25 -9.32
CA TRP A 88 -33.15 -92.13 -10.24
C TRP A 88 -34.31 -91.12 -10.25
N LEU A 89 -35.56 -91.58 -10.15
CA LEU A 89 -36.75 -90.74 -10.10
C LEU A 89 -36.78 -89.90 -8.81
N TYR A 90 -36.38 -90.46 -7.67
CA TYR A 90 -36.23 -89.70 -6.43
C TYR A 90 -35.00 -88.77 -6.40
N GLY A 91 -34.13 -88.85 -7.41
CA GLY A 91 -33.00 -87.93 -7.53
C GLY A 91 -33.43 -86.50 -7.87
N SER A 92 -32.61 -85.52 -7.46
CA SER A 92 -32.90 -84.10 -7.66
C SER A 92 -32.67 -83.63 -9.10
N PHE A 93 -33.58 -82.77 -9.58
CA PHE A 93 -33.50 -81.96 -10.79
C PHE A 93 -33.42 -80.48 -10.38
N LYS A 94 -32.45 -79.74 -10.94
CA LYS A 94 -32.14 -78.36 -10.51
C LYS A 94 -32.76 -77.34 -11.47
N LEU A 95 -33.61 -76.47 -10.94
CA LEU A 95 -34.21 -75.32 -11.61
C LEU A 95 -33.52 -74.02 -11.16
N PRO A 96 -33.29 -73.03 -12.05
CA PRO A 96 -32.84 -71.69 -11.65
C PRO A 96 -33.88 -71.02 -10.74
N CYS A 97 -33.49 -70.37 -9.64
CA CYS A 97 -34.41 -69.67 -8.75
C CYS A 97 -34.23 -68.14 -8.83
N THR A 98 -35.31 -67.37 -8.66
CA THR A 98 -35.28 -65.92 -8.53
C THR A 98 -34.86 -65.55 -7.10
N VAL A 99 -33.62 -65.08 -6.93
CA VAL A 99 -33.20 -64.43 -5.69
C VAL A 99 -33.47 -62.93 -5.86
N PRO A 100 -34.17 -62.24 -4.93
CA PRO A 100 -34.11 -60.79 -4.91
C PRO A 100 -32.64 -60.41 -4.66
N LEU A 101 -32.04 -59.72 -5.63
CA LEU A 101 -30.70 -59.18 -5.53
C LEU A 101 -30.54 -58.49 -4.17
N THR A 102 -29.75 -59.07 -3.27
CA THR A 102 -29.04 -58.26 -2.28
C THR A 102 -28.15 -57.35 -3.11
N SER A 103 -28.63 -56.14 -3.35
CA SER A 103 -27.88 -55.13 -4.06
C SER A 103 -26.49 -55.10 -3.45
N SER A 104 -25.48 -55.33 -4.28
CA SER A 104 -24.09 -54.99 -3.97
C SER A 104 -24.00 -53.46 -3.92
N GLY A 105 -24.64 -52.88 -2.91
CA GLY A 105 -24.62 -51.48 -2.57
C GLY A 105 -23.44 -51.24 -1.65
N GLN A 106 -22.65 -50.24 -1.98
CA GLN A 106 -21.59 -49.73 -1.13
C GLN A 106 -22.13 -49.49 0.30
N PRO A 107 -21.40 -49.88 1.38
CA PRO A 107 -21.90 -49.75 2.74
C PRO A 107 -22.37 -48.32 3.00
N VAL A 108 -23.63 -48.18 3.43
CA VAL A 108 -24.26 -46.88 3.64
C VAL A 108 -23.57 -46.20 4.83
N LYS A 109 -22.75 -45.19 4.54
CA LYS A 109 -22.12 -44.35 5.57
C LYS A 109 -23.17 -43.79 6.52
N SER A 110 -22.83 -43.65 7.80
CA SER A 110 -23.72 -42.99 8.77
C SER A 110 -24.04 -41.56 8.33
N PHE A 111 -25.16 -40.98 8.81
CA PHE A 111 -25.54 -39.60 8.44
C PHE A 111 -24.42 -38.60 8.77
N HIS A 112 -23.72 -38.79 9.89
CA HIS A 112 -22.62 -37.93 10.32
C HIS A 112 -21.38 -38.00 9.40
N GLU A 113 -21.05 -39.20 8.90
CA GLU A 113 -19.89 -39.46 8.02
C GLU A 113 -20.20 -39.25 6.53
N SER A 114 -21.45 -38.94 6.20
CA SER A 114 -21.89 -38.65 4.84
C SER A 114 -21.46 -37.24 4.40
N SER A 115 -21.14 -37.08 3.11
CA SER A 115 -20.91 -35.74 2.53
C SER A 115 -22.17 -34.88 2.57
N GLU A 116 -22.05 -33.55 2.50
CA GLU A 116 -23.21 -32.64 2.49
C GLU A 116 -24.23 -32.96 1.39
N ARG A 117 -23.75 -33.35 0.20
CA ARG A 117 -24.62 -33.78 -0.91
C ARG A 117 -25.43 -35.02 -0.52
N THR A 118 -24.78 -36.01 0.10
CA THR A 118 -25.43 -37.25 0.54
C THR A 118 -26.40 -37.00 1.70
N LYS A 119 -26.06 -36.09 2.64
CA LYS A 119 -26.96 -35.68 3.73
C LYS A 119 -28.24 -35.03 3.19
N ARG A 120 -28.11 -34.08 2.25
CA ARG A 120 -29.26 -33.41 1.62
C ARG A 120 -30.20 -34.38 0.90
N ARG A 121 -29.62 -35.38 0.21
CA ARG A 121 -30.40 -36.45 -0.43
C ARG A 121 -31.10 -37.35 0.59
N LYS A 122 -30.42 -37.69 1.70
CA LYS A 122 -31.02 -38.50 2.77
C LYS A 122 -32.15 -37.77 3.51
N THR A 123 -32.11 -36.44 3.56
CA THR A 123 -33.16 -35.60 4.16
C THR A 123 -34.08 -34.98 3.10
N GLU A 124 -34.16 -35.54 1.90
CA GLU A 124 -35.00 -35.01 0.82
C GLU A 124 -36.48 -35.23 1.13
N ALA A 125 -36.89 -36.48 1.38
CA ALA A 125 -38.26 -36.82 1.80
C ALA A 125 -38.71 -35.99 3.03
N LEU A 126 -37.86 -35.86 4.05
CA LEU A 126 -38.17 -35.05 5.24
C LEU A 126 -38.39 -33.56 4.95
N ARG A 127 -37.82 -33.01 3.87
CA ARG A 127 -37.99 -31.60 3.49
C ARG A 127 -39.17 -31.39 2.53
N GLU A 128 -39.60 -32.45 1.86
CA GLU A 128 -40.74 -32.42 0.95
C GLU A 128 -42.05 -32.72 1.69
N ASP A 129 -42.01 -33.65 2.65
CA ASP A 129 -43.21 -34.15 3.35
C ASP A 129 -43.59 -33.34 4.60
N VAL A 130 -42.67 -32.53 5.15
CA VAL A 130 -42.86 -31.84 6.44
C VAL A 130 -42.54 -30.36 6.31
N ASP A 131 -43.43 -29.53 6.86
CA ASP A 131 -43.26 -28.08 6.84
C ASP A 131 -42.06 -27.61 7.69
N CYS A 132 -41.48 -26.47 7.31
CA CYS A 132 -40.34 -25.86 7.98
C CYS A 132 -40.60 -25.62 9.49
N GLU A 133 -41.80 -25.18 9.87
CA GLU A 133 -42.10 -24.90 11.28
C GLU A 133 -42.17 -26.18 12.12
N GLU A 134 -42.77 -27.25 11.57
CA GLU A 134 -42.84 -28.57 12.21
C GLU A 134 -41.46 -29.20 12.36
N LEU A 135 -40.59 -29.10 11.35
CA LEU A 135 -39.20 -29.56 11.43
C LEU A 135 -38.39 -28.82 12.51
N VAL A 136 -38.58 -27.50 12.61
CA VAL A 136 -37.93 -26.68 13.64
C VAL A 136 -38.45 -27.04 15.03
N PHE A 137 -39.75 -27.27 15.16
CA PHE A 137 -40.35 -27.69 16.43
C PHE A 137 -39.87 -29.09 16.83
N ALA A 138 -39.90 -30.07 15.93
CA ALA A 138 -39.41 -31.43 16.17
C ALA A 138 -37.91 -31.44 16.57
N ALA A 139 -37.09 -30.61 15.92
CA ALA A 139 -35.69 -30.44 16.29
C ALA A 139 -35.53 -29.85 17.70
N LYS A 140 -36.32 -28.83 18.06
CA LYS A 140 -36.32 -28.23 19.41
C LYS A 140 -36.75 -29.24 20.48
N THR A 141 -37.80 -30.02 20.23
CA THR A 141 -38.33 -31.03 21.16
C THR A 141 -37.30 -32.13 21.40
N LYS A 142 -36.70 -32.68 20.34
CA LYS A 142 -35.66 -33.72 20.43
C LYS A 142 -34.36 -33.22 21.08
N LEU A 143 -34.07 -31.93 20.98
CA LEU A 143 -32.96 -31.29 21.69
C LEU A 143 -33.26 -31.14 23.18
N SER A 144 -34.51 -30.86 23.57
CA SER A 144 -34.95 -30.67 24.96
C SER A 144 -34.88 -31.95 25.80
N GLU A 145 -34.95 -33.13 25.19
CA GLU A 145 -34.84 -34.43 25.86
C GLU A 145 -33.42 -34.72 26.42
N SER A 146 -32.41 -33.94 26.03
CA SER A 146 -31.02 -34.09 26.53
C SER A 146 -30.41 -32.73 26.91
N PRO A 147 -30.46 -32.33 28.19
CA PRO A 147 -30.06 -31.00 28.67
C PRO A 147 -28.61 -30.60 28.33
N GLY A 148 -27.69 -31.57 28.35
CA GLY A 148 -26.28 -31.37 28.01
C GLY A 148 -26.03 -31.18 26.50
N ARG A 149 -26.86 -31.77 25.64
CA ARG A 149 -26.81 -31.53 24.19
C ARG A 149 -27.46 -30.20 23.83
N ALA A 150 -28.62 -29.87 24.39
CA ALA A 150 -29.32 -28.61 24.15
C ALA A 150 -28.43 -27.39 24.43
N THR A 151 -27.72 -27.38 25.56
CA THR A 151 -26.78 -26.31 25.92
C THR A 151 -25.57 -26.25 24.99
N LYS A 152 -24.99 -27.39 24.60
CA LYS A 152 -23.88 -27.47 23.63
C LYS A 152 -24.29 -26.97 22.24
N TYR A 153 -25.50 -27.31 21.77
CA TYR A 153 -26.03 -26.84 20.49
C TYR A 153 -26.44 -25.37 20.55
N LYS A 154 -27.07 -24.90 21.62
CA LYS A 154 -27.39 -23.48 21.81
C LYS A 154 -26.11 -22.64 21.86
N LYS A 155 -25.06 -23.14 22.50
CA LYS A 155 -23.72 -22.53 22.52
C LYS A 155 -23.02 -22.62 21.16
N ALA A 156 -23.14 -23.72 20.41
CA ALA A 156 -22.58 -23.85 19.07
C ALA A 156 -23.32 -23.01 18.02
N TYR A 157 -24.64 -22.86 18.14
CA TYR A 157 -25.50 -22.05 17.28
C TYR A 157 -25.29 -20.55 17.53
N SER A 158 -25.26 -20.15 18.80
CA SER A 158 -24.83 -18.78 19.16
C SER A 158 -23.38 -18.53 18.74
N LYS A 159 -22.48 -19.51 18.90
CA LYS A 159 -21.10 -19.40 18.42
C LYS A 159 -21.00 -19.41 16.90
N SER A 160 -21.89 -20.05 16.13
CA SER A 160 -21.90 -19.94 14.66
C SER A 160 -22.44 -18.60 14.17
N ILE A 161 -23.39 -18.00 14.91
CA ILE A 161 -23.83 -16.62 14.69
C ILE A 161 -22.71 -15.64 15.03
N ILE A 162 -21.90 -15.92 16.07
CA ILE A 162 -20.76 -15.08 16.48
C ILE A 162 -19.50 -15.33 15.62
N GLU A 163 -19.30 -16.54 15.07
CA GLU A 163 -18.17 -16.93 14.19
C GLU A 163 -18.40 -16.54 12.73
N GLU A 164 -19.63 -16.23 12.31
CA GLU A 164 -19.85 -15.25 11.24
C GLU A 164 -19.45 -13.86 11.76
N LYS A 165 -18.15 -13.66 12.01
CA LYS A 165 -17.58 -12.31 12.02
C LYS A 165 -18.09 -11.63 10.77
N GLU A 166 -18.89 -10.58 10.92
CA GLU A 166 -19.40 -9.80 9.81
C GLU A 166 -18.25 -9.55 8.84
N LYS A 167 -18.38 -10.11 7.65
CA LYS A 167 -17.41 -9.86 6.58
C LYS A 167 -17.42 -8.36 6.38
N LEU A 168 -16.24 -7.74 6.36
CA LEU A 168 -16.14 -6.31 6.12
C LEU A 168 -16.94 -5.95 4.87
N SER A 169 -17.67 -4.85 4.91
CA SER A 169 -18.38 -4.39 3.73
C SER A 169 -17.38 -4.12 2.60
N PRO A 170 -17.78 -4.28 1.33
CA PRO A 170 -16.90 -3.98 0.20
C PRO A 170 -16.35 -2.55 0.22
N LEU A 171 -17.12 -1.58 0.73
CA LEU A 171 -16.70 -0.17 0.85
C LEU A 171 -15.68 0.06 1.96
N GLU A 172 -15.86 -0.55 3.15
CA GLU A 172 -14.86 -0.47 4.23
C GLU A 172 -13.56 -1.16 3.85
N ALA A 173 -13.66 -2.32 3.19
CA ALA A 173 -12.49 -3.02 2.68
C ALA A 173 -11.78 -2.22 1.59
N LEU A 174 -12.53 -1.50 0.73
CA LEU A 174 -11.97 -0.60 -0.27
C LEU A 174 -11.28 0.61 0.37
N SER A 175 -11.88 1.22 1.39
CA SER A 175 -11.26 2.32 2.14
C SER A 175 -9.90 1.88 2.70
N ARG A 176 -9.84 0.75 3.41
CA ARG A 176 -8.57 0.19 3.92
C ARG A 176 -7.57 -0.13 2.82
N PHE A 177 -8.04 -0.64 1.67
CA PHE A 177 -7.19 -0.94 0.52
C PHE A 177 -6.50 0.33 -0.03
N VAL A 178 -7.26 1.42 -0.19
CA VAL A 178 -6.76 2.69 -0.72
C VAL A 178 -5.87 3.41 0.29
N GLU A 179 -6.31 3.50 1.55
CA GLU A 179 -5.57 4.18 2.63
C GLU A 179 -4.21 3.53 2.91
N ALA A 180 -4.13 2.19 2.82
CA ALA A 180 -2.87 1.46 3.00
C ALA A 180 -2.01 1.39 1.73
N GLY A 181 -2.45 1.99 0.61
CA GLY A 181 -1.68 1.99 -0.65
C GLY A 181 -1.41 0.59 -1.20
N LEU A 182 -2.32 -0.36 -0.98
CA LEU A 182 -2.07 -1.76 -1.31
C LEU A 182 -2.17 -1.99 -2.83
N SER A 183 -1.27 -2.81 -3.36
CA SER A 183 -1.45 -3.45 -4.66
C SER A 183 -2.48 -4.58 -4.57
N ARG A 184 -3.06 -4.98 -5.71
CA ARG A 184 -3.93 -6.15 -5.79
C ARG A 184 -3.27 -7.40 -5.20
N ARG A 185 -1.99 -7.64 -5.54
CA ARG A 185 -1.24 -8.81 -5.05
C ARG A 185 -1.09 -8.79 -3.54
N GLN A 186 -0.70 -7.65 -2.96
CA GLN A 186 -0.57 -7.51 -1.50
C GLN A 186 -1.92 -7.75 -0.82
N TYR A 187 -3.01 -7.20 -1.37
CA TYR A 187 -4.35 -7.44 -0.85
C TYR A 187 -4.74 -8.92 -0.89
N ASP A 188 -4.51 -9.59 -2.02
CA ASP A 188 -4.83 -11.02 -2.18
C ASP A 188 -4.00 -11.89 -1.22
N ILE A 189 -2.76 -11.50 -0.89
CA ILE A 189 -1.91 -12.17 0.12
C ILE A 189 -2.44 -11.92 1.54
N MET A 190 -2.81 -10.68 1.88
CA MET A 190 -3.29 -10.31 3.22
C MET A 190 -4.71 -10.79 3.49
N ARG A 191 -5.48 -11.10 2.44
CA ARG A 191 -6.90 -11.41 2.54
C ARG A 191 -7.15 -12.66 3.38
N THR A 192 -7.81 -12.48 4.51
CA THR A 192 -8.38 -13.55 5.33
C THR A 192 -9.87 -13.76 5.02
N LYS A 193 -10.53 -14.74 5.67
CA LYS A 193 -11.98 -14.98 5.52
C LYS A 193 -12.86 -13.75 5.84
N GLN A 194 -12.34 -12.79 6.60
CA GLN A 194 -13.03 -11.56 7.00
C GLN A 194 -13.06 -10.50 5.89
N TYR A 195 -12.12 -10.53 4.95
CA TYR A 195 -12.01 -9.57 3.86
C TYR A 195 -12.68 -10.08 2.57
N PRO A 196 -13.49 -9.26 1.88
CA PRO A 196 -14.11 -9.65 0.63
C PRO A 196 -13.06 -9.96 -0.46
N CYS A 197 -13.45 -10.74 -1.47
CA CYS A 197 -12.55 -10.99 -2.60
C CYS A 197 -12.34 -9.71 -3.42
N TYR A 198 -11.20 -9.62 -4.12
CA TYR A 198 -10.87 -8.44 -4.92
C TYR A 198 -11.95 -8.08 -5.96
N ARG A 199 -12.67 -9.08 -6.51
CA ARG A 199 -13.80 -8.83 -7.43
C ARG A 199 -14.90 -7.96 -6.80
N LYS A 200 -15.20 -8.16 -5.51
CA LYS A 200 -16.17 -7.33 -4.77
C LYS A 200 -15.61 -5.91 -4.52
N LEU A 201 -14.32 -5.79 -4.24
CA LEU A 201 -13.65 -4.47 -4.14
C LEU A 201 -13.67 -3.74 -5.48
N GLN A 202 -13.42 -4.45 -6.58
CA GLN A 202 -13.47 -3.89 -7.92
C GLN A 202 -14.87 -3.38 -8.27
N ALA A 203 -15.92 -4.12 -7.90
CA ALA A 203 -17.29 -3.65 -8.04
C ALA A 203 -17.53 -2.38 -7.20
N ALA A 204 -17.07 -2.35 -5.94
CA ALA A 204 -17.17 -1.15 -5.11
C ALA A 204 -16.38 0.05 -5.68
N LYS A 205 -15.19 -0.18 -6.26
CA LYS A 205 -14.41 0.87 -6.95
C LYS A 205 -15.16 1.46 -8.12
N LYS A 206 -15.80 0.63 -8.94
CA LYS A 206 -16.59 1.07 -10.09
C LYS A 206 -17.77 1.96 -9.70
N LEU A 207 -18.36 1.74 -8.52
CA LEU A 207 -19.42 2.61 -7.97
C LEU A 207 -18.91 4.01 -7.58
N CYS A 208 -17.60 4.20 -7.47
CA CYS A 208 -16.98 5.50 -7.18
C CYS A 208 -16.43 6.20 -8.43
N TYR A 209 -16.53 5.57 -9.61
CA TYR A 209 -16.05 6.15 -10.85
C TYR A 209 -17.13 6.99 -11.51
N PRO A 210 -16.76 8.14 -12.12
CA PRO A 210 -17.64 8.85 -13.03
C PRO A 210 -18.10 7.95 -14.18
N LYS A 211 -19.18 8.36 -14.86
CA LYS A 211 -19.70 7.64 -16.02
C LYS A 211 -18.62 7.56 -17.11
N PRO A 212 -18.54 6.46 -17.88
CA PRO A 212 -17.54 6.30 -18.94
C PRO A 212 -17.56 7.41 -20.00
N GLU A 213 -18.74 8.00 -20.25
CA GLU A 213 -18.94 9.09 -21.21
C GLU A 213 -18.36 10.43 -20.72
N SER A 214 -18.08 10.55 -19.41
CA SER A 214 -17.65 11.80 -18.79
C SER A 214 -16.16 12.07 -18.95
N TYR A 215 -15.34 11.06 -19.26
CA TYR A 215 -13.89 11.20 -19.37
C TYR A 215 -13.35 10.68 -20.69
N ASN A 216 -12.26 11.30 -21.15
CA ASN A 216 -11.53 10.91 -22.34
C ASN A 216 -10.09 10.61 -21.95
N ILE A 217 -9.57 9.45 -22.37
CA ILE A 217 -8.21 9.00 -22.07
C ILE A 217 -7.53 8.66 -23.39
N THR A 218 -6.40 9.31 -23.61
CA THR A 218 -5.52 9.09 -24.76
C THR A 218 -4.11 8.78 -24.24
N ASP A 219 -3.18 8.50 -25.16
CA ASP A 219 -1.79 8.26 -24.78
C ASP A 219 -1.12 9.52 -24.20
N THR A 220 -1.54 10.72 -24.64
CA THR A 220 -0.88 11.99 -24.29
C THR A 220 -1.59 12.79 -23.19
N TYR A 221 -2.88 12.54 -22.96
CA TYR A 221 -3.63 13.19 -21.89
C TYR A 221 -4.83 12.36 -21.43
N ALA A 222 -5.25 12.64 -20.19
CA ALA A 222 -6.52 12.20 -19.63
C ALA A 222 -7.30 13.42 -19.14
N GLU A 223 -8.57 13.53 -19.49
CA GLU A 223 -9.43 14.62 -19.04
C GLU A 223 -10.82 14.14 -18.66
N ILE A 224 -11.48 14.86 -17.76
CA ILE A 224 -12.89 14.68 -17.43
C ILE A 224 -13.67 15.96 -17.72
N ASN A 225 -14.91 15.81 -18.17
CA ASN A 225 -15.83 16.92 -18.29
C ASN A 225 -16.04 17.58 -16.92
N LEU A 226 -15.84 18.90 -16.83
CA LEU A 226 -15.87 19.63 -15.58
C LEU A 226 -17.24 19.56 -14.89
N GLN A 227 -18.32 19.64 -15.66
CA GLN A 227 -19.68 19.54 -15.14
C GLN A 227 -19.91 18.16 -14.52
N ASP A 228 -19.57 17.09 -15.25
CA ASP A 228 -19.76 15.72 -14.76
C ASP A 228 -18.92 15.43 -13.50
N LEU A 229 -17.71 15.99 -13.40
CA LEU A 229 -16.88 15.86 -12.21
C LEU A 229 -17.52 16.55 -11.00
N LEU A 230 -18.07 17.75 -11.19
CA LEU A 230 -18.76 18.50 -10.15
C LEU A 230 -20.07 17.83 -9.74
N ASP A 231 -20.87 17.36 -10.70
CA ASP A 231 -22.10 16.61 -10.48
C ASP A 231 -21.82 15.37 -9.64
N HIS A 232 -20.86 14.54 -10.08
CA HIS A 232 -20.44 13.36 -9.34
C HIS A 232 -19.90 13.71 -7.95
N THR A 233 -19.20 14.84 -7.78
CA THR A 233 -18.70 15.27 -6.47
C THR A 233 -19.82 15.73 -5.54
N ALA A 234 -20.77 16.51 -6.05
CA ALA A 234 -21.94 16.99 -5.33
C ALA A 234 -22.85 15.83 -4.91
N GLU A 235 -23.18 14.91 -5.83
CA GLU A 235 -23.98 13.72 -5.54
C GLU A 235 -23.38 12.89 -4.40
N ARG A 236 -22.05 12.66 -4.43
CA ARG A 236 -21.36 11.88 -3.39
C ARG A 236 -21.33 12.60 -2.04
N LEU A 237 -21.20 13.92 -2.02
CA LEU A 237 -21.26 14.71 -0.78
C LEU A 237 -22.68 14.75 -0.22
N ILE A 238 -23.69 14.94 -1.04
CA ILE A 238 -25.09 14.95 -0.62
C ILE A 238 -25.54 13.58 -0.12
N LEU A 239 -25.09 12.48 -0.75
CA LEU A 239 -25.30 11.13 -0.24
C LEU A 239 -24.69 10.94 1.16
N HIS A 240 -23.51 11.52 1.41
CA HIS A 240 -22.90 11.49 2.75
C HIS A 240 -23.66 12.34 3.77
N LEU A 241 -24.34 13.40 3.33
CA LEU A 241 -25.09 14.33 4.17
C LEU A 241 -26.59 14.01 4.22
N GLN A 242 -27.02 12.84 3.74
CA GLN A 242 -28.43 12.53 3.52
C GLN A 242 -29.31 12.79 4.76
N ASP A 243 -28.85 12.40 5.94
CA ASP A 243 -29.57 12.60 7.20
C ASP A 243 -29.77 14.09 7.53
N ILE A 244 -28.78 14.93 7.21
CA ILE A 244 -28.85 16.39 7.42
C ILE A 244 -29.78 17.00 6.38
N VAL A 245 -29.67 16.59 5.11
CA VAL A 245 -30.43 17.16 3.99
C VAL A 245 -31.93 16.95 4.16
N ILE A 246 -32.36 15.83 4.74
CA ILE A 246 -33.77 15.55 5.04
C ILE A 246 -34.36 16.58 6.04
N THR A 247 -33.55 17.10 6.96
CA THR A 247 -34.01 18.06 7.99
C THR A 247 -34.14 19.51 7.48
N LEU A 248 -33.65 19.81 6.28
CA LEU A 248 -33.65 21.17 5.72
C LEU A 248 -35.03 21.55 5.17
N SER A 249 -35.31 22.85 5.10
CA SER A 249 -36.50 23.37 4.41
C SER A 249 -36.36 23.25 2.89
N GLU A 250 -37.47 23.28 2.14
CA GLU A 250 -37.46 23.23 0.67
C GLU A 250 -36.61 24.35 0.04
N ASN A 251 -36.72 25.57 0.59
CA ASN A 251 -35.92 26.70 0.13
C ASN A 251 -34.41 26.50 0.37
N GLU A 252 -34.03 25.95 1.53
CA GLU A 252 -32.62 25.62 1.81
C GLU A 252 -32.09 24.52 0.88
N ARG A 253 -32.93 23.55 0.50
CA ARG A 253 -32.54 22.49 -0.46
C ARG A 253 -32.39 23.00 -1.90
N ALA A 254 -33.14 24.03 -2.27
CA ALA A 254 -33.06 24.65 -3.60
C ALA A 254 -31.89 25.65 -3.74
N THR A 255 -31.38 26.20 -2.64
CA THR A 255 -30.36 27.26 -2.60
C THR A 255 -28.98 26.76 -2.17
N MET A 256 -28.69 25.47 -2.34
CA MET A 256 -27.38 24.92 -1.96
C MET A 256 -26.30 25.38 -2.94
N GLN A 257 -25.13 25.71 -2.40
CA GLN A 257 -23.96 26.09 -3.19
C GLN A 257 -22.73 25.31 -2.71
N LEU A 258 -22.07 24.64 -3.64
CA LEU A 258 -20.78 23.98 -3.46
C LEU A 258 -19.64 24.96 -3.82
N LEU A 259 -18.89 25.36 -2.80
CA LEU A 259 -17.68 26.14 -2.95
C LEU A 259 -16.50 25.20 -3.18
N THR A 260 -15.78 25.41 -4.27
CA THR A 260 -14.57 24.66 -4.63
C THR A 260 -13.42 25.61 -4.91
N LYS A 261 -12.20 25.16 -4.66
CA LYS A 261 -10.99 25.80 -5.20
C LYS A 261 -10.40 24.92 -6.28
N TRP A 262 -9.72 25.52 -7.24
CA TRP A 262 -9.04 24.79 -8.29
C TRP A 262 -7.74 25.48 -8.68
N GLY A 263 -6.92 24.79 -9.45
CA GLY A 263 -5.76 25.35 -10.12
C GLY A 263 -5.00 24.30 -10.92
N CYS A 264 -3.78 24.64 -11.31
CA CYS A 264 -2.92 23.80 -12.14
C CYS A 264 -1.46 23.91 -11.70
N ASP A 265 -0.69 22.88 -12.00
CA ASP A 265 0.73 22.77 -11.64
C ASP A 265 1.49 21.88 -12.64
N GLY A 266 2.78 22.15 -12.80
CA GLY A 266 3.72 21.41 -13.63
C GLY A 266 4.71 20.61 -12.81
N SER A 267 5.03 19.39 -13.25
CA SER A 267 6.04 18.54 -12.61
C SER A 267 6.82 17.72 -13.64
N GLN A 268 8.04 17.33 -13.27
CA GLN A 268 8.88 16.44 -14.07
C GLN A 268 8.72 15.00 -13.57
N GLN A 269 8.83 14.03 -14.47
CA GLN A 269 8.81 12.61 -14.14
C GLN A 269 9.81 11.80 -14.97
N SER A 270 10.03 10.54 -14.56
CA SER A 270 10.80 9.59 -15.35
C SER A 270 10.07 9.18 -16.61
N GLN A 271 10.76 9.23 -17.75
CA GLN A 271 10.23 8.79 -19.04
C GLN A 271 10.04 7.28 -19.09
N PHE A 272 8.93 6.83 -19.69
CA PHE A 272 8.73 5.42 -20.02
C PHE A 272 9.51 5.04 -21.29
N LYS A 273 9.86 3.76 -21.41
CA LYS A 273 10.52 3.23 -22.62
C LYS A 273 9.55 2.95 -23.77
N GLN A 274 8.25 3.05 -23.52
CA GLN A 274 7.22 2.83 -24.52
C GLN A 274 7.14 4.07 -25.43
N LYS A 275 7.16 3.85 -26.75
CA LYS A 275 7.08 4.94 -27.72
C LYS A 275 5.65 5.43 -27.89
N PHE A 276 5.51 6.75 -28.09
CA PHE A 276 4.27 7.38 -28.52
C PHE A 276 3.98 7.09 -29.99
N LEU A 277 2.71 7.29 -30.39
CA LEU A 277 2.29 7.20 -31.78
C LEU A 277 2.85 8.33 -32.65
N SER A 278 3.09 9.50 -32.05
CA SER A 278 3.70 10.65 -32.71
C SER A 278 5.10 10.92 -32.15
N ASP A 279 6.06 11.21 -33.03
CA ASP A 279 7.47 11.46 -32.67
C ASP A 279 7.73 12.69 -31.76
N PRO A 280 6.94 13.79 -31.78
CA PRO A 280 7.19 14.93 -30.87
C PRO A 280 6.64 14.74 -29.45
N ASP A 281 5.81 13.72 -29.20
CA ASP A 281 5.21 13.50 -27.89
C ASP A 281 6.24 12.95 -26.89
N CYS A 282 6.20 13.47 -25.66
CA CYS A 282 7.15 13.11 -24.60
C CYS A 282 6.46 13.14 -23.23
N ASP A 283 6.71 12.13 -22.39
CA ASP A 283 6.17 11.99 -21.03
C ASP A 283 7.10 12.53 -19.94
N GLU A 284 8.17 13.23 -20.28
CA GLU A 284 9.12 13.79 -19.29
C GLU A 284 8.46 14.78 -18.32
N ASN A 285 7.44 15.50 -18.79
CA ASN A 285 6.78 16.54 -18.02
C ASN A 285 5.28 16.24 -17.94
N ILE A 286 4.71 16.41 -16.75
CA ILE A 286 3.28 16.34 -16.50
C ILE A 286 2.78 17.73 -16.15
N PHE A 287 1.70 18.15 -16.78
CA PHE A 287 0.92 19.31 -16.39
C PHE A 287 -0.49 18.88 -15.99
N GLN A 288 -0.90 19.24 -14.78
CA GLN A 288 -2.16 18.77 -14.20
C GLN A 288 -3.01 19.93 -13.68
N SER A 289 -4.30 19.93 -14.03
CA SER A 289 -5.32 20.77 -13.40
C SER A 289 -6.20 19.95 -12.46
N SER A 290 -6.59 20.53 -11.33
CA SER A 290 -7.32 19.83 -10.27
C SER A 290 -8.21 20.77 -9.46
N LEU A 291 -9.26 20.22 -8.85
CA LEU A 291 -10.16 20.93 -7.94
C LEU A 291 -10.23 20.25 -6.57
N VAL A 292 -10.62 21.03 -5.55
CA VAL A 292 -10.83 20.58 -4.18
C VAL A 292 -12.16 21.17 -3.69
N PRO A 293 -13.14 20.34 -3.28
CA PRO A 293 -14.34 20.85 -2.63
C PRO A 293 -14.01 21.38 -1.23
N LEU A 294 -14.51 22.57 -0.91
CA LEU A 294 -14.25 23.27 0.34
C LEU A 294 -15.44 23.24 1.28
N ARG A 295 -16.60 23.70 0.82
CA ARG A 295 -17.80 23.82 1.66
C ARG A 295 -19.08 23.66 0.85
N ILE A 296 -20.12 23.16 1.48
CA ILE A 296 -21.50 23.28 1.00
C ILE A 296 -22.22 24.25 1.93
N ILE A 297 -22.78 25.30 1.36
CA ILE A 297 -23.59 26.29 2.08
C ILE A 297 -25.02 26.31 1.54
N CYS A 298 -25.99 26.71 2.35
CA CYS A 298 -27.38 26.84 1.91
C CYS A 298 -28.10 28.05 2.55
N GLY A 299 -29.18 28.49 1.90
CA GLY A 299 -30.05 29.56 2.39
C GLY A 299 -29.42 30.96 2.35
N THR A 300 -30.24 31.97 2.58
CA THR A 300 -29.84 33.39 2.58
C THR A 300 -28.80 33.71 3.66
N ASN A 301 -28.83 33.00 4.79
CA ASN A 301 -27.87 33.14 5.88
C ASN A 301 -26.53 32.40 5.65
N LYS A 302 -26.31 31.79 4.48
CA LYS A 302 -25.11 31.01 4.13
C LYS A 302 -24.75 29.97 5.21
N LYS A 303 -25.75 29.21 5.66
CA LYS A 303 -25.57 28.15 6.67
C LYS A 303 -24.63 27.09 6.11
N ASN A 304 -23.61 26.71 6.88
CA ASN A 304 -22.63 25.71 6.48
C ASN A 304 -23.17 24.29 6.76
N LEU A 305 -23.37 23.51 5.70
CA LEU A 305 -23.83 22.12 5.77
C LEU A 305 -22.67 21.13 5.85
N TRP A 306 -21.57 21.46 5.18
CA TRP A 306 -20.37 20.63 5.17
C TRP A 306 -19.15 21.49 4.92
N GLN A 307 -18.08 21.18 5.64
CA GLN A 307 -16.78 21.80 5.45
C GLN A 307 -15.71 20.71 5.39
N ASN A 308 -14.84 20.82 4.39
CA ASN A 308 -13.69 19.96 4.25
C ASN A 308 -12.79 20.08 5.49
N PRO A 309 -12.60 19.00 6.27
CA PRO A 309 -11.80 19.04 7.50
C PRO A 309 -10.31 19.23 7.21
N THR A 310 -9.86 18.89 6.00
CA THR A 310 -8.44 18.92 5.60
C THR A 310 -8.30 19.51 4.19
N ALA A 311 -8.68 20.78 4.01
CA ALA A 311 -8.68 21.46 2.71
C ALA A 311 -7.30 21.58 2.03
N SER A 312 -6.20 21.34 2.74
CA SER A 312 -4.84 21.29 2.21
C SER A 312 -4.32 19.87 1.95
N SER A 313 -5.13 18.84 2.24
CA SER A 313 -4.75 17.45 2.03
C SER A 313 -4.96 17.04 0.57
N PRO A 314 -4.04 16.24 -0.02
CA PRO A 314 -4.23 15.71 -1.36
C PRO A 314 -5.44 14.75 -1.47
N ARG A 315 -5.96 14.24 -0.35
CA ARG A 315 -7.09 13.29 -0.31
C ARG A 315 -8.37 13.82 -0.93
N TYR A 316 -8.60 15.13 -0.88
CA TYR A 316 -9.77 15.78 -1.46
C TYR A 316 -9.48 16.42 -2.83
N CYS A 317 -8.25 16.30 -3.32
CA CYS A 317 -7.86 16.81 -4.63
C CYS A 317 -8.37 15.88 -5.73
N ARG A 318 -9.18 16.41 -6.63
CA ARG A 318 -9.78 15.69 -7.75
C ARG A 318 -9.17 16.19 -9.06
N PRO A 319 -8.55 15.31 -9.86
CA PRO A 319 -7.96 15.71 -11.13
C PRO A 319 -9.06 16.07 -12.14
N ILE A 320 -8.85 17.17 -12.87
CA ILE A 320 -9.68 17.59 -13.99
C ILE A 320 -9.02 17.14 -15.29
N ARG A 321 -7.74 17.44 -15.46
CA ARG A 321 -6.99 17.11 -16.68
C ARG A 321 -5.53 16.88 -16.34
N ILE A 322 -4.94 15.88 -16.97
CA ILE A 322 -3.52 15.50 -16.86
C ILE A 322 -2.98 15.40 -18.28
N ARG A 323 -1.90 16.12 -18.58
CA ARG A 323 -1.28 16.20 -19.92
C ARG A 323 0.21 15.93 -19.81
N PHE A 324 0.77 15.21 -20.77
CA PHE A 324 2.21 15.12 -20.94
C PHE A 324 2.73 16.33 -21.73
N VAL A 325 2.96 17.43 -21.02
CA VAL A 325 3.46 18.67 -21.60
C VAL A 325 4.27 19.43 -20.56
N LYS A 326 5.30 20.14 -21.01
CA LYS A 326 6.09 21.01 -20.15
C LYS A 326 5.31 22.27 -19.82
N GLU A 327 5.32 22.64 -18.54
CA GLU A 327 4.74 23.91 -18.10
C GLU A 327 5.39 25.09 -18.83
N SER A 328 4.55 25.98 -19.36
CA SER A 328 4.95 27.23 -19.98
C SER A 328 3.85 28.27 -19.76
N THR A 329 4.18 29.55 -19.94
CA THR A 329 3.19 30.65 -19.82
C THR A 329 2.00 30.46 -20.75
N ASP A 330 2.23 29.95 -21.96
CA ASP A 330 1.19 29.71 -22.95
C ASP A 330 0.30 28.52 -22.58
N ILE A 331 0.89 27.42 -22.11
CA ILE A 331 0.15 26.23 -21.66
C ILE A 331 -0.69 26.55 -20.43
N THR A 332 -0.13 27.29 -19.47
CA THR A 332 -0.87 27.70 -18.27
C THR A 332 -2.03 28.60 -18.64
N ARG A 333 -1.83 29.58 -19.52
CA ARG A 333 -2.90 30.48 -19.99
C ARG A 333 -3.97 29.74 -20.80
N ASP A 334 -3.58 28.82 -21.68
CA ASP A 334 -4.48 27.93 -22.42
C ASP A 334 -5.38 27.14 -21.45
N GLU A 335 -4.78 26.47 -20.46
CA GLU A 335 -5.53 25.67 -19.49
C GLU A 335 -6.41 26.53 -18.57
N THR A 336 -5.92 27.70 -18.14
CA THR A 336 -6.73 28.63 -17.34
C THR A 336 -7.94 29.11 -18.12
N ASN A 337 -7.75 29.55 -19.37
CA ASN A 337 -8.86 29.98 -20.23
C ASN A 337 -9.85 28.86 -20.51
N TYR A 338 -9.34 27.66 -20.80
CA TYR A 338 -10.15 26.45 -21.02
C TYR A 338 -11.06 26.14 -19.83
N ILE A 339 -10.54 26.19 -18.61
CA ILE A 339 -11.33 25.92 -17.40
C ILE A 339 -12.27 27.09 -17.08
N GLU A 340 -11.81 28.34 -17.20
CA GLU A 340 -12.67 29.53 -16.99
C GLU A 340 -13.87 29.55 -17.96
N GLU A 341 -13.68 29.17 -19.22
CA GLU A 341 -14.77 29.04 -20.19
C GLU A 341 -15.77 27.95 -19.79
N LYS A 342 -15.29 26.81 -19.29
CA LYS A 342 -16.17 25.77 -18.75
C LYS A 342 -16.92 26.24 -17.50
N ILE A 343 -16.26 26.99 -16.61
CA ILE A 343 -16.86 27.56 -15.40
C ILE A 343 -18.03 28.49 -15.76
N LYS A 344 -17.87 29.34 -16.78
CA LYS A 344 -18.95 30.24 -17.26
C LYS A 344 -20.20 29.50 -17.73
N ASN A 345 -20.04 28.26 -18.21
CA ASN A 345 -21.11 27.44 -18.75
C ASN A 345 -21.63 26.38 -17.75
N LEU A 346 -21.18 26.41 -16.49
CA LEU A 346 -21.63 25.46 -15.47
C LEU A 346 -23.11 25.64 -15.16
N LYS A 347 -23.78 24.51 -14.96
CA LYS A 347 -25.17 24.42 -14.55
C LYS A 347 -25.27 23.87 -13.12
N PRO A 348 -26.32 24.19 -12.36
CA PRO A 348 -26.56 23.57 -11.08
C PRO A 348 -26.75 22.05 -11.23
N THR A 349 -26.13 21.27 -10.34
CA THR A 349 -26.36 19.82 -10.26
C THR A 349 -27.75 19.57 -9.71
N LYS A 350 -28.58 18.84 -10.45
CA LYS A 350 -29.89 18.38 -9.99
C LYS A 350 -29.80 16.94 -9.55
N ILE A 351 -29.98 16.68 -8.25
CA ILE A 351 -29.90 15.33 -7.69
C ILE A 351 -31.29 14.70 -7.66
N ASN A 352 -32.26 15.40 -7.07
CA ASN A 352 -33.67 15.02 -6.99
C ASN A 352 -34.54 16.25 -7.35
N ALA A 353 -35.88 16.08 -7.41
CA ALA A 353 -36.81 17.17 -7.68
C ALA A 353 -36.62 18.41 -6.77
N ASP A 354 -36.19 18.18 -5.53
CA ASP A 354 -36.12 19.22 -4.49
C ASP A 354 -34.70 19.67 -4.15
N VAL A 355 -33.66 19.02 -4.68
CA VAL A 355 -32.25 19.30 -4.33
C VAL A 355 -31.47 19.75 -5.55
N SER A 356 -31.04 21.00 -5.52
CA SER A 356 -30.22 21.64 -6.55
C SER A 356 -28.98 22.24 -5.91
N VAL A 357 -27.81 21.96 -6.47
CA VAL A 357 -26.52 22.46 -5.98
C VAL A 357 -25.86 23.34 -7.04
N GLU A 358 -25.75 24.63 -6.76
CA GLU A 358 -24.97 25.57 -7.57
C GLU A 358 -23.47 25.41 -7.30
N HIS A 359 -22.63 25.71 -8.30
CA HIS A 359 -21.18 25.58 -8.20
C HIS A 359 -20.49 26.93 -8.22
N SER A 360 -19.57 27.15 -7.29
CA SER A 360 -18.67 28.30 -7.29
C SER A 360 -17.23 27.81 -7.20
N MET A 361 -16.39 28.25 -8.15
CA MET A 361 -15.01 27.80 -8.31
C MET A 361 -14.04 28.97 -8.15
N MET A 362 -13.05 28.82 -7.27
CA MET A 362 -12.04 29.85 -6.99
C MET A 362 -10.65 29.40 -7.45
N PHE A 363 -10.01 30.17 -8.35
CA PHE A 363 -8.69 29.88 -8.88
C PHE A 363 -7.59 30.27 -7.88
N THR A 364 -7.24 29.37 -6.97
CA THR A 364 -6.39 29.66 -5.80
C THR A 364 -5.36 28.57 -5.48
N ILE A 365 -5.37 27.44 -6.19
CA ILE A 365 -4.31 26.43 -6.10
C ILE A 365 -3.23 26.79 -7.12
N ILE A 366 -2.44 27.80 -6.80
CA ILE A 366 -1.51 28.42 -7.74
C ILE A 366 -0.16 28.68 -7.08
N ASP A 367 0.88 28.71 -7.91
CA ASP A 367 2.21 29.17 -7.56
C ASP A 367 2.52 30.54 -8.19
N GLY A 368 3.74 31.05 -7.99
CA GLY A 368 4.11 32.36 -8.53
C GLY A 368 4.16 32.42 -10.06
N THR A 369 4.55 31.32 -10.73
CA THR A 369 4.64 31.24 -12.18
C THR A 369 3.26 31.19 -12.82
N VAL A 370 2.35 30.42 -12.26
CA VAL A 370 0.95 30.35 -12.65
C VAL A 370 0.24 31.68 -12.42
N CYS A 371 0.46 32.36 -11.28
CA CYS A 371 -0.06 33.71 -11.05
C CYS A 371 0.37 34.68 -12.15
N ASN A 372 1.64 34.66 -12.52
CA ASN A 372 2.18 35.58 -13.52
C ASN A 372 1.63 35.28 -14.92
N ALA A 373 1.53 34.00 -15.28
CA ALA A 373 0.92 33.59 -16.54
C ALA A 373 -0.55 33.99 -16.62
N ALA A 374 -1.31 33.80 -15.54
CA ALA A 374 -2.75 34.11 -15.48
C ALA A 374 -3.04 35.62 -15.49
N THR A 375 -2.17 36.44 -14.90
CA THR A 375 -2.31 37.91 -14.87
C THR A 375 -1.60 38.63 -16.02
N GLY A 376 -0.87 37.91 -16.87
CA GLY A 376 -0.03 38.52 -17.92
C GLY A 376 1.16 39.30 -17.37
N THR A 377 1.57 39.03 -16.12
CA THR A 377 2.73 39.69 -15.49
C THR A 377 4.02 39.13 -16.05
N VAL A 378 4.76 39.93 -16.82
CA VAL A 378 5.95 39.51 -17.57
C VAL A 378 7.14 39.13 -16.67
N SER A 379 7.23 39.71 -15.47
CA SER A 379 8.38 39.53 -14.58
C SER A 379 7.97 39.01 -13.21
N THR A 380 8.68 38.00 -12.72
CA THR A 380 8.55 37.48 -11.35
C THR A 380 8.98 38.47 -10.27
N MET A 381 9.62 39.60 -10.65
CA MET A 381 10.04 40.67 -9.75
C MET A 381 9.04 41.84 -9.68
N LYS A 382 7.87 41.67 -10.31
CA LYS A 382 6.74 42.59 -10.19
C LYS A 382 5.62 41.92 -9.42
N CYS A 383 4.90 42.71 -8.63
CA CYS A 383 3.68 42.27 -8.00
C CYS A 383 2.61 42.06 -9.08
N TYR A 384 1.98 40.89 -9.09
CA TYR A 384 0.91 40.58 -10.03
C TYR A 384 -0.43 41.28 -9.71
N VAL A 385 -0.55 41.91 -8.54
CA VAL A 385 -1.75 42.63 -8.11
C VAL A 385 -1.70 44.11 -8.52
N CYS A 386 -0.60 44.80 -8.19
CA CYS A 386 -0.45 46.23 -8.43
C CYS A 386 0.55 46.59 -9.53
N GLY A 387 1.21 45.59 -10.14
CA GLY A 387 2.22 45.78 -11.19
C GLY A 387 3.53 46.43 -10.72
N ALA A 388 3.64 46.82 -9.45
CA ALA A 388 4.81 47.50 -8.91
C ALA A 388 6.03 46.57 -8.84
N SER A 389 7.20 47.13 -9.13
CA SER A 389 8.50 46.49 -8.97
C SER A 389 9.03 46.64 -7.54
N SER A 390 10.02 45.82 -7.17
CA SER A 390 10.71 45.91 -5.87
C SER A 390 11.22 47.33 -5.54
N LYS A 391 11.77 48.05 -6.52
CA LYS A 391 12.23 49.44 -6.33
C LYS A 391 11.08 50.38 -5.96
N GLN A 392 9.90 50.17 -6.53
CA GLN A 392 8.72 51.00 -6.30
C GLN A 392 8.06 50.71 -4.96
N PHE A 393 8.19 49.49 -4.42
CA PHE A 393 7.75 49.16 -3.07
C PHE A 393 8.58 49.83 -1.96
N ASN A 394 9.78 50.30 -2.28
CA ASN A 394 10.62 51.06 -1.33
C ASN A 394 10.24 52.55 -1.25
N ASP A 395 9.31 53.00 -2.08
CA ASP A 395 8.80 54.37 -2.09
C ASP A 395 7.48 54.43 -1.29
N LEU A 396 7.58 54.81 -0.01
CA LEU A 396 6.44 54.83 0.92
C LEU A 396 5.40 55.92 0.61
N GLU A 397 5.76 56.91 -0.21
CA GLU A 397 4.87 58.02 -0.59
C GLU A 397 4.06 57.72 -1.86
N ARG A 398 4.35 56.60 -2.53
CA ARG A 398 3.68 56.20 -3.76
C ARG A 398 2.26 55.70 -3.49
N GLU A 399 1.29 56.25 -4.23
CA GLU A 399 -0.04 55.65 -4.33
C GLU A 399 0.01 54.29 -5.05
N THR A 400 -0.43 53.24 -4.35
CA THR A 400 -0.59 51.91 -4.91
C THR A 400 -1.97 51.78 -5.55
N PHE A 401 -1.99 51.45 -6.85
CA PHE A 401 -3.22 51.10 -7.56
C PHE A 401 -3.24 49.58 -7.74
N ASP A 402 -4.22 48.94 -7.13
CA ASP A 402 -4.44 47.50 -7.27
C ASP A 402 -5.41 47.24 -8.42
N ASP A 403 -5.08 46.27 -9.28
CA ASP A 403 -6.02 45.77 -10.26
C ASP A 403 -6.96 44.76 -9.59
N GLU A 404 -8.17 45.19 -9.23
CA GLU A 404 -9.16 44.34 -8.55
C GLU A 404 -9.49 43.05 -9.31
N SER A 405 -9.31 43.03 -10.64
CA SER A 405 -9.54 41.84 -11.45
C SER A 405 -8.57 40.70 -11.12
N THR A 406 -7.44 41.01 -10.50
CA THR A 406 -6.41 40.05 -10.08
C THR A 406 -6.75 39.37 -8.75
N TYR A 407 -7.68 39.90 -7.95
CA TYR A 407 -8.05 39.30 -6.65
C TYR A 407 -8.67 37.91 -6.77
N LYS A 408 -9.19 37.56 -7.97
CA LYS A 408 -9.64 36.20 -8.27
C LYS A 408 -8.50 35.17 -8.24
N VAL A 409 -7.27 35.64 -8.46
CA VAL A 409 -6.02 34.89 -8.43
C VAL A 409 -5.48 34.97 -7.00
N GLY A 410 -5.72 33.92 -6.20
CA GLY A 410 -5.43 33.93 -4.77
C GLY A 410 -3.95 34.16 -4.39
N LEU A 411 -3.66 34.26 -3.09
CA LEU A 411 -2.28 34.34 -2.59
C LEU A 411 -1.72 32.95 -2.30
N SER A 412 -0.57 32.61 -2.91
CA SER A 412 0.13 31.36 -2.64
C SER A 412 0.92 31.41 -1.33
N ILE A 413 0.31 30.99 -0.22
CA ILE A 413 0.93 31.00 1.12
C ILE A 413 2.21 30.15 1.16
N LEU A 414 2.25 29.03 0.43
CA LEU A 414 3.43 28.17 0.36
C LEU A 414 4.63 28.91 -0.23
N HIS A 415 4.44 29.53 -1.41
CA HIS A 415 5.49 30.28 -2.09
C HIS A 415 5.89 31.54 -1.32
N ALA A 416 4.94 32.20 -0.66
CA ALA A 416 5.26 33.34 0.22
C ALA A 416 6.24 32.93 1.34
N ARG A 417 6.03 31.78 1.98
CA ARG A 417 6.95 31.27 3.02
C ARG A 417 8.33 30.90 2.47
N ILE A 418 8.37 30.24 1.31
CA ILE A 418 9.63 29.86 0.65
C ILE A 418 10.43 31.12 0.28
N ARG A 419 9.80 32.09 -0.37
CA ARG A 419 10.44 33.36 -0.77
C ARG A 419 10.86 34.21 0.43
N PHE A 420 10.10 34.18 1.52
CA PHE A 420 10.50 34.85 2.75
C PHE A 420 11.79 34.23 3.32
N LEU A 421 11.87 32.90 3.37
CA LEU A 421 13.08 32.20 3.82
C LEU A 421 14.28 32.51 2.89
N GLU A 422 14.08 32.43 1.59
CA GLU A 422 15.10 32.79 0.58
C GLU A 422 15.57 34.24 0.75
N THR A 423 14.66 35.17 1.04
CA THR A 423 14.99 36.58 1.29
C THR A 423 15.81 36.75 2.57
N MET A 424 15.45 36.04 3.65
CA MET A 424 16.24 36.05 4.88
C MET A 424 17.65 35.50 4.65
N LEU A 425 17.78 34.43 3.86
CA LEU A 425 19.07 33.86 3.45
C LEU A 425 19.86 34.79 2.49
N GLY A 426 19.17 35.46 1.56
CA GLY A 426 19.75 36.47 0.67
C GLY A 426 20.28 37.68 1.42
N ILE A 427 19.56 38.11 2.46
CA ILE A 427 20.02 39.14 3.40
C ILE A 427 21.27 38.65 4.15
N LEU A 428 21.28 37.40 4.64
CA LEU A 428 22.43 36.77 5.31
C LEU A 428 23.69 36.70 4.44
N THR A 429 23.55 36.64 3.11
CA THR A 429 24.66 36.38 2.19
C THR A 429 25.34 37.63 1.63
N ASN A 430 24.75 38.83 1.76
CA ASN A 430 25.26 40.05 1.10
C ASN A 430 25.27 41.34 1.95
N SER A 431 25.05 41.25 3.27
CA SER A 431 25.06 42.42 4.16
C SER A 431 26.38 42.54 4.94
N THR A 432 27.08 43.68 4.82
CA THR A 432 28.23 44.04 5.67
C THR A 432 27.84 44.10 7.15
N THR A 433 26.62 44.52 7.46
CA THR A 433 26.08 44.53 8.83
C THR A 433 26.02 43.13 9.41
N ILE A 434 25.57 42.14 8.65
CA ILE A 434 25.53 40.74 9.09
C ILE A 434 26.94 40.17 9.23
N MET A 435 27.86 40.55 8.35
CA MET A 435 29.28 40.19 8.49
C MET A 435 29.86 40.73 9.80
N ILE A 436 29.57 41.98 10.16
CA ILE A 436 30.00 42.58 11.43
C ILE A 436 29.40 41.83 12.63
N ILE A 437 28.09 41.55 12.61
CA ILE A 437 27.41 40.78 13.67
C ILE A 437 27.99 39.36 13.79
N PHE A 438 28.24 38.71 12.65
CA PHE A 438 28.88 37.40 12.60
C PHE A 438 30.30 37.46 13.20
N VAL A 439 31.14 38.43 12.83
CA VAL A 439 32.48 38.56 13.39
C VAL A 439 32.44 38.84 14.90
N LEU A 440 31.55 39.72 15.37
CA LEU A 440 31.39 39.99 16.79
C LEU A 440 30.97 38.74 17.56
N SER A 441 29.97 38.01 17.07
CA SER A 441 29.51 36.76 17.69
C SER A 441 30.58 35.65 17.62
N TYR A 442 31.33 35.57 16.53
CA TYR A 442 32.44 34.64 16.34
C TYR A 442 33.59 34.90 17.33
N LEU A 443 34.03 36.16 17.48
CA LEU A 443 35.06 36.53 18.44
C LEU A 443 34.59 36.29 19.88
N PHE A 444 33.33 36.62 20.19
CA PHE A 444 32.73 36.29 21.48
C PHE A 444 32.76 34.78 21.75
N LEU A 445 32.38 33.96 20.76
CA LEU A 445 32.42 32.50 20.87
C LEU A 445 33.84 31.98 21.07
N CYS A 446 34.84 32.54 20.37
CA CYS A 446 36.25 32.18 20.55
C CYS A 446 36.72 32.44 21.98
N VAL A 447 36.38 33.62 22.54
CA VAL A 447 36.69 33.97 23.93
C VAL A 447 35.95 33.03 24.90
N PHE A 448 34.67 32.78 24.67
CA PHE A 448 33.86 31.88 25.50
C PHE A 448 34.43 30.44 25.52
N VAL A 449 34.74 29.88 24.36
CA VAL A 449 35.36 28.54 24.24
C VAL A 449 36.73 28.52 24.89
N THR A 450 37.53 29.59 24.73
CA THR A 450 38.83 29.72 25.39
C THR A 450 38.71 29.67 26.91
N LEU A 451 37.79 30.44 27.49
CA LEU A 451 37.53 30.42 28.93
C LEU A 451 37.04 29.03 29.37
N LYS A 452 36.18 28.40 28.57
CA LYS A 452 35.68 27.03 28.84
C LYS A 452 36.81 26.01 28.88
N ILE A 453 37.73 26.04 27.91
CA ILE A 453 38.89 25.11 27.84
C ILE A 453 39.88 25.41 28.98
N TYR A 454 40.16 26.69 29.25
CA TYR A 454 41.12 27.07 30.29
C TYR A 454 40.64 26.66 31.70
N PHE A 455 39.37 26.89 32.01
CA PHE A 455 38.75 26.62 33.31
C PHE A 455 37.99 25.29 33.41
N PHE A 456 38.18 24.34 32.47
CA PHE A 456 37.45 23.04 32.48
C PHE A 456 35.92 23.16 32.50
N GLY A 457 35.37 24.24 31.96
CA GLY A 457 33.94 24.52 32.01
C GLY A 457 33.45 25.23 33.27
N TYR A 458 34.28 25.41 34.30
CA TYR A 458 33.96 26.19 35.49
C TYR A 458 34.25 27.69 35.30
N ILE A 459 33.66 28.29 34.25
CA ILE A 459 33.96 29.67 33.83
C ILE A 459 33.69 30.67 34.97
N ILE A 460 32.53 30.59 35.62
CA ILE A 460 32.12 31.54 36.67
C ILE A 460 33.10 31.45 37.85
N SER A 461 33.32 30.25 38.39
CA SER A 461 34.23 30.04 39.53
C SER A 461 35.69 30.37 39.21
N GLY A 462 36.13 30.12 37.97
CA GLY A 462 37.47 30.47 37.51
C GLY A 462 37.69 31.98 37.39
N VAL A 463 36.70 32.70 36.84
CA VAL A 463 36.76 34.17 36.70
C VAL A 463 36.63 34.85 38.07
N THR A 464 35.74 34.39 38.96
CA THR A 464 35.62 34.95 40.32
C THR A 464 36.91 34.80 41.09
N HIS A 465 37.58 33.64 41.00
CA HIS A 465 38.87 33.43 41.66
C HIS A 465 39.96 34.39 41.14
N VAL A 466 40.00 34.67 39.84
CA VAL A 466 40.93 35.66 39.27
C VAL A 466 40.59 37.07 39.76
N VAL A 467 39.31 37.46 39.81
CA VAL A 467 38.87 38.77 40.30
C VAL A 467 39.19 38.96 41.78
N GLU A 468 38.96 37.94 42.60
CA GLU A 468 39.32 37.92 44.03
C GLU A 468 40.84 38.06 44.21
N THR A 469 41.63 37.34 43.41
CA THR A 469 43.10 37.44 43.43
C THR A 469 43.60 38.83 42.98
N VAL A 470 42.92 39.49 42.03
CA VAL A 470 43.22 40.89 41.64
C VAL A 470 42.88 41.88 42.76
N HIS A 471 41.88 41.56 43.59
CA HIS A 471 41.42 42.42 44.67
C HIS A 471 42.29 42.28 45.93
N GLU A 472 42.76 41.07 46.24
CA GLU A 472 43.55 40.76 47.44
C GLU A 472 45.08 40.90 47.23
N ASP A 473 45.60 40.61 46.03
CA ASP A 473 47.03 40.68 45.69
C ASP A 473 47.35 41.80 44.68
N SER A 474 48.65 42.02 44.41
CA SER A 474 49.10 42.90 43.32
C SER A 474 48.69 42.35 41.94
N ILE A 475 48.31 43.23 41.01
CA ILE A 475 47.97 42.91 39.59
C ILE A 475 49.00 41.97 38.93
N ARG A 476 50.28 42.06 39.31
CA ARG A 476 51.35 41.19 38.78
C ARG A 476 51.15 39.72 39.11
N THR A 477 50.61 39.38 40.29
CA THR A 477 50.39 38.00 40.73
C THR A 477 49.20 37.38 40.00
N ALA A 478 48.14 38.17 39.76
CA ALA A 478 46.95 37.74 39.05
C ALA A 478 47.16 37.48 37.55
N ILE A 479 48.18 38.11 36.93
CA ILE A 479 48.51 37.92 35.50
C ILE A 479 49.31 36.62 35.27
N VAL A 480 49.86 35.99 36.31
CA VAL A 480 50.60 34.72 36.16
C VAL A 480 49.61 33.60 35.84
N PRO A 481 49.72 32.95 34.65
CA PRO A 481 48.74 31.95 34.26
C PRO A 481 48.87 30.68 35.11
N LEU A 482 47.77 30.29 35.74
CA LEU A 482 47.61 29.04 36.49
C LEU A 482 48.05 27.81 35.68
N ARG A 483 47.86 27.84 34.35
CA ARG A 483 48.22 26.75 33.43
C ARG A 483 48.97 27.26 32.21
N LYS A 484 50.29 27.42 32.37
CA LYS A 484 51.20 28.03 31.39
C LYS A 484 51.06 27.48 29.96
N VAL A 485 51.08 26.16 29.78
CA VAL A 485 51.06 25.55 28.43
C VAL A 485 49.70 25.76 27.72
N ARG A 486 48.59 25.51 28.43
CA ARG A 486 47.25 25.74 27.88
C ARG A 486 47.02 27.21 27.57
N PHE A 487 47.47 28.09 28.46
CA PHE A 487 47.38 29.53 28.26
C PHE A 487 48.10 29.96 26.98
N VAL A 488 49.34 29.52 26.76
CA VAL A 488 50.11 29.85 25.54
C VAL A 488 49.42 29.33 24.28
N LEU A 489 48.98 28.07 24.27
CA LEU A 489 48.30 27.48 23.10
C LEU A 489 46.97 28.19 22.79
N LEU A 490 46.19 28.55 23.81
CA LEU A 490 44.96 29.31 23.65
C LEU A 490 45.22 30.74 23.19
N CYS A 491 46.29 31.39 23.65
CA CYS A 491 46.70 32.70 23.14
C CYS A 491 47.02 32.65 21.64
N ILE A 492 47.78 31.64 21.21
CA ILE A 492 48.09 31.42 19.78
C ILE A 492 46.80 31.22 18.98
N ALA A 493 45.89 30.35 19.45
CA ALA A 493 44.62 30.09 18.79
C ALA A 493 43.74 31.36 18.67
N ASN A 494 43.69 32.19 19.71
CA ASN A 494 42.94 33.45 19.66
C ASN A 494 43.58 34.48 18.74
N VAL A 495 44.91 34.58 18.67
CA VAL A 495 45.61 35.43 17.71
C VAL A 495 45.28 34.99 16.28
N CYS A 496 45.35 33.69 15.99
CA CYS A 496 44.97 33.14 14.69
C CYS A 496 43.50 33.45 14.34
N ASN A 497 42.57 33.25 15.28
CA ASN A 497 41.15 33.54 15.06
C ASN A 497 40.86 35.03 14.89
N LEU A 498 41.60 35.90 15.58
CA LEU A 498 41.53 37.35 15.38
C LEU A 498 42.04 37.74 13.98
N THR A 499 43.16 37.15 13.53
CA THR A 499 43.65 37.36 12.17
C THR A 499 42.63 36.92 11.13
N LEU A 500 41.99 35.76 11.29
CA LEU A 500 40.92 35.28 10.40
C LEU A 500 39.73 36.25 10.37
N ALA A 501 39.32 36.78 11.54
CA ALA A 501 38.25 37.77 11.62
C ALA A 501 38.57 39.07 10.87
N ILE A 502 39.80 39.58 11.00
CA ILE A 502 40.27 40.79 10.29
C ILE A 502 40.33 40.55 8.79
N VAL A 503 40.89 39.40 8.36
CA VAL A 503 40.93 38.99 6.95
C VAL A 503 39.50 38.89 6.39
N GLY A 504 38.57 38.29 7.14
CA GLY A 504 37.17 38.23 6.75
C GLY A 504 36.56 39.59 6.46
N ILE A 505 36.76 40.57 7.34
CA ILE A 505 36.23 41.93 7.18
C ILE A 505 36.87 42.65 5.98
N ILE A 506 38.16 42.47 5.74
CA ILE A 506 38.89 43.17 4.66
C ILE A 506 38.57 42.59 3.29
N PHE A 507 38.50 41.26 3.17
CA PHE A 507 38.36 40.59 1.89
C PHE A 507 36.90 40.34 1.49
N TYR A 508 35.95 40.36 2.44
CA TYR A 508 34.52 40.33 2.14
C TYR A 508 33.98 41.74 1.86
N PRO A 509 33.10 41.93 0.86
CA PRO A 509 32.62 40.97 -0.13
C PRO A 509 33.46 40.94 -1.42
N SER A 510 34.53 41.74 -1.52
CA SER A 510 35.22 42.01 -2.79
C SER A 510 36.00 40.82 -3.37
N TYR A 511 36.47 39.90 -2.53
CA TYR A 511 37.35 38.79 -2.94
C TYR A 511 36.90 37.40 -2.48
N THR A 512 35.99 37.32 -1.50
CA THR A 512 35.46 36.05 -0.99
C THR A 512 33.98 36.20 -0.66
N ASP A 513 33.21 35.13 -0.90
CA ASP A 513 31.84 35.03 -0.43
C ASP A 513 31.79 34.54 1.04
N PHE A 514 30.63 34.73 1.66
CA PHE A 514 30.40 34.33 3.05
C PHE A 514 30.56 32.82 3.28
N GLY A 515 30.16 31.98 2.32
CA GLY A 515 30.24 30.52 2.43
C GLY A 515 31.69 30.04 2.42
N THR A 516 32.50 30.52 1.48
CA THR A 516 33.94 30.23 1.40
C THR A 516 34.67 30.72 2.65
N TYR A 517 34.33 31.92 3.14
CA TYR A 517 34.90 32.46 4.38
C TYR A 517 34.53 31.62 5.62
N LEU A 518 33.26 31.24 5.74
CA LEU A 518 32.77 30.39 6.84
C LEU A 518 33.45 29.01 6.82
N LEU A 519 33.55 28.39 5.64
CA LEU A 519 34.25 27.12 5.47
C LEU A 519 35.72 27.23 5.92
N GLY A 520 36.40 28.31 5.54
CA GLY A 520 37.78 28.59 5.97
C GLY A 520 37.93 28.68 7.48
N ILE A 521 37.04 29.43 8.17
CA ILE A 521 37.03 29.53 9.63
C ILE A 521 36.88 28.16 10.28
N LEU A 522 35.91 27.37 9.83
CA LEU A 522 35.61 26.07 10.42
C LEU A 522 36.78 25.11 10.24
N MET A 523 37.39 25.10 9.05
CA MET A 523 38.53 24.24 8.75
C MET A 523 39.77 24.60 9.57
N VAL A 524 40.13 25.88 9.66
CA VAL A 524 41.28 26.31 10.46
C VAL A 524 41.05 26.04 11.95
N ASN A 525 39.84 26.26 12.47
CA ASN A 525 39.51 25.93 13.87
C ASN A 525 39.55 24.42 14.16
N ALA A 526 39.10 23.58 13.22
CA ALA A 526 39.20 22.12 13.37
C ALA A 526 40.67 21.66 13.43
N VAL A 527 41.53 22.20 12.56
CA VAL A 527 42.97 21.92 12.58
C VAL A 527 43.62 22.42 13.87
N MET A 528 43.32 23.65 14.29
CA MET A 528 43.82 24.21 15.54
C MET A 528 43.41 23.37 16.74
N HIS A 529 42.17 22.86 16.79
CA HIS A 529 41.72 21.96 17.84
C HIS A 529 42.52 20.65 17.86
N CYS A 530 42.74 20.03 16.70
CA CYS A 530 43.55 18.81 16.59
C CYS A 530 44.99 19.05 17.07
N VAL A 531 45.61 20.16 16.65
CA VAL A 531 46.98 20.53 17.06
C VAL A 531 47.04 20.84 18.55
N PHE A 532 46.07 21.59 19.08
CA PHE A 532 45.96 21.90 20.50
C PHE A 532 45.94 20.61 21.32
N TYR A 533 45.06 19.68 20.95
CA TYR A 533 44.85 18.45 21.68
C TYR A 533 46.05 17.50 21.59
N LEU A 534 46.63 17.33 20.40
CA LEU A 534 47.85 16.56 20.19
C LEU A 534 49.04 17.11 21.01
N THR A 535 49.20 18.43 21.02
CA THR A 535 50.27 19.09 21.79
C THR A 535 50.10 18.86 23.29
N MET A 536 48.87 18.93 23.80
CA MET A 536 48.56 18.64 25.20
C MET A 536 48.87 17.20 25.57
N LYS A 537 48.53 16.24 24.70
CA LYS A 537 48.81 14.81 24.89
C LYS A 537 50.32 14.52 24.92
N LEU A 538 51.07 15.09 23.96
CA LEU A 538 52.53 14.98 23.89
C LEU A 538 53.22 15.63 25.09
N TYR A 539 52.77 16.82 25.52
CA TYR A 539 53.33 17.52 26.68
C TYR A 539 53.15 16.71 27.98
N ASN A 540 51.99 16.08 28.14
CA ASN A 540 51.70 15.23 29.30
C ASN A 540 52.31 13.82 29.19
N LYS A 541 53.04 13.52 28.11
CA LYS A 541 53.69 12.23 27.82
C LYS A 541 52.70 11.05 27.76
N GLU A 542 51.49 11.32 27.30
CA GLU A 542 50.47 10.32 27.02
C GLU A 542 50.76 9.64 25.67
N ARG A 543 50.31 8.39 25.48
CA ARG A 543 50.64 7.60 24.28
C ARG A 543 49.62 7.90 23.18
N ILE A 544 50.07 7.91 21.93
CA ILE A 544 49.17 8.02 20.78
C ILE A 544 48.92 6.62 20.23
N CYS A 545 47.66 6.22 20.15
CA CYS A 545 47.25 4.91 19.62
C CYS A 545 47.61 4.79 18.13
N VAL A 546 47.94 3.57 17.70
CA VAL A 546 48.37 3.30 16.32
C VAL A 546 47.20 3.53 15.36
N GLU A 547 45.98 3.16 15.78
CA GLU A 547 44.72 3.37 15.07
C GLU A 547 44.50 4.86 14.80
N ALA A 548 44.72 5.71 15.81
CA ALA A 548 44.64 7.16 15.65
C ALA A 548 45.69 7.66 14.63
N CYS A 549 46.95 7.22 14.73
CA CYS A 549 47.98 7.59 13.75
C CYS A 549 47.60 7.21 12.31
N LEU A 550 47.02 6.02 12.10
CA LEU A 550 46.56 5.58 10.78
C LEU A 550 45.44 6.49 10.24
N TYR A 551 44.42 6.79 11.05
CA TYR A 551 43.35 7.71 10.66
C TYR A 551 43.88 9.12 10.39
N GLY A 552 44.85 9.60 11.18
CA GLY A 552 45.49 10.90 10.97
C GLY A 552 46.22 10.99 9.64
N ILE A 553 46.98 9.96 9.25
CA ILE A 553 47.67 9.92 7.94
C ILE A 553 46.66 9.90 6.80
N LEU A 554 45.63 9.06 6.89
CA LEU A 554 44.57 8.99 5.88
C LEU A 554 43.82 10.33 5.75
N ALA A 555 43.53 10.99 6.87
CA ALA A 555 42.94 12.32 6.88
C ALA A 555 43.81 13.33 6.12
N MET A 556 45.13 13.36 6.40
CA MET A 556 46.06 14.28 5.74
C MET A 556 46.13 14.04 4.22
N ILE A 557 46.11 12.78 3.78
CA ILE A 557 46.09 12.42 2.35
C ILE A 557 44.80 12.91 1.70
N CYS A 558 43.64 12.57 2.27
CA CYS A 558 42.33 12.97 1.73
C CYS A 558 42.19 14.50 1.68
N TRP A 559 42.59 15.20 2.73
CA TRP A 559 42.56 16.67 2.76
C TRP A 559 43.54 17.33 1.79
N GLY A 560 44.73 16.75 1.60
CA GLY A 560 45.69 17.23 0.60
C GLY A 560 45.10 17.21 -0.81
N PHE A 561 44.51 16.08 -1.21
CA PHE A 561 43.85 15.97 -2.51
C PHE A 561 42.57 16.82 -2.59
N ALA A 562 41.74 16.85 -1.54
CA ALA A 562 40.54 17.69 -1.51
C ALA A 562 40.88 19.18 -1.67
N SER A 563 41.94 19.65 -1.00
CA SER A 563 42.38 21.05 -1.08
C SER A 563 42.91 21.39 -2.47
N TYR A 564 43.62 20.47 -3.12
CA TYR A 564 44.07 20.64 -4.51
C TYR A 564 42.89 20.83 -5.47
N PHE A 565 41.83 20.04 -5.34
CA PHE A 565 40.64 20.18 -6.18
C PHE A 565 39.79 21.41 -5.83
N PHE A 566 39.70 21.77 -4.54
CA PHE A 566 39.01 22.97 -4.09
C PHE A 566 39.62 24.27 -4.66
N LEU A 567 40.96 24.38 -4.65
CA LEU A 567 41.66 25.52 -5.23
C LEU A 567 41.57 25.57 -6.76
N ASN A 568 41.19 24.47 -7.41
CA ASN A 568 40.97 24.35 -8.85
C ASN A 568 39.47 24.33 -9.21
N GLY A 569 38.71 25.28 -8.67
CA GLY A 569 37.26 25.36 -8.84
C GLY A 569 36.81 25.43 -10.31
N SER A 570 35.79 24.64 -10.65
CA SER A 570 35.09 24.61 -11.94
C SER A 570 33.77 25.40 -11.93
N THR A 571 33.31 25.85 -10.76
CA THR A 571 32.02 26.51 -10.58
C THR A 571 32.13 27.69 -9.62
N LEU A 572 31.32 28.72 -9.86
CA LEU A 572 31.20 29.88 -8.99
C LEU A 572 29.73 30.18 -8.76
N TRP A 573 29.29 30.13 -7.49
CA TRP A 573 27.88 30.24 -7.10
C TRP A 573 27.41 31.70 -6.94
N THR A 574 28.35 32.64 -6.90
CA THR A 574 28.09 34.07 -6.70
C THR A 574 27.77 34.82 -8.00
N VAL A 575 28.01 34.19 -9.15
CA VAL A 575 27.77 34.78 -10.47
C VAL A 575 26.57 34.12 -11.15
N THR A 576 26.08 34.72 -12.23
CA THR A 576 24.94 34.16 -12.94
C THR A 576 25.27 32.77 -13.50
N PRO A 577 24.27 31.88 -13.68
CA PRO A 577 24.52 30.57 -14.28
C PRO A 577 25.21 30.63 -15.66
N ALA A 578 24.99 31.70 -16.42
CA ALA A 578 25.63 31.90 -17.71
C ALA A 578 27.13 32.22 -17.58
N GLU A 579 27.52 33.06 -16.62
CA GLU A 579 28.92 33.37 -16.31
C GLU A 579 29.62 32.18 -15.67
N SER A 580 28.96 31.48 -14.76
CA SER A 580 29.49 30.27 -14.11
C SER A 580 29.83 29.17 -15.13
N ARG A 581 28.99 29.00 -16.17
CA ARG A 581 29.24 28.03 -17.27
C ARG A 581 30.53 28.29 -18.04
N GLN A 582 31.06 29.52 -18.05
CA GLN A 582 32.33 29.82 -18.71
C GLN A 582 33.53 29.21 -17.98
N LEU A 583 33.36 28.84 -16.70
CA LEU A 583 34.39 28.18 -15.88
C LEU A 583 34.37 26.66 -16.01
N ASN A 584 33.36 26.09 -16.68
CA ASN A 584 33.24 24.65 -16.88
C ASN A 584 34.45 24.11 -17.66
N ARG A 585 35.06 23.05 -17.13
CA ARG A 585 36.17 22.33 -17.76
C ARG A 585 35.72 20.91 -18.10
N ASN A 586 36.49 20.22 -18.94
CA ASN A 586 36.27 18.80 -19.19
C ASN A 586 36.37 18.01 -17.88
N CYS A 587 35.51 17.01 -17.71
CA CYS A 587 35.51 16.13 -16.54
C CYS A 587 36.86 15.40 -16.42
N VAL A 588 37.39 15.34 -15.19
CA VAL A 588 38.77 14.85 -14.94
C VAL A 588 38.78 13.35 -14.63
N PHE A 589 37.71 12.82 -14.03
CA PHE A 589 37.63 11.42 -13.62
C PHE A 589 36.43 10.71 -14.25
N MET A 590 36.69 9.56 -14.89
CA MET A 590 35.70 8.72 -15.59
C MET A 590 34.83 9.46 -16.64
N ASN A 591 35.28 10.62 -17.13
CA ASN A 591 34.48 11.51 -17.98
C ASN A 591 33.11 11.89 -17.37
N PHE A 592 32.98 11.83 -16.05
CA PHE A 592 31.73 12.08 -15.34
C PHE A 592 31.90 13.07 -14.19
N TYR A 593 33.01 12.97 -13.45
CA TYR A 593 33.25 13.82 -12.28
C TYR A 593 34.18 14.98 -12.63
N ASP A 594 33.77 16.18 -12.24
CA ASP A 594 34.60 17.38 -12.35
C ASP A 594 35.45 17.60 -11.07
N ASN A 595 36.20 18.71 -11.02
CA ASN A 595 37.02 19.02 -9.84
C ASN A 595 36.17 19.27 -8.58
N HIS A 596 34.98 19.84 -8.73
CA HIS A 596 34.08 20.12 -7.61
C HIS A 596 33.53 18.82 -7.02
N ASP A 597 33.14 17.88 -7.87
CA ASP A 597 32.71 16.55 -7.46
C ASP A 597 33.84 15.78 -6.75
N LEU A 598 35.06 15.85 -7.29
CA LEU A 598 36.24 15.21 -6.69
C LEU A 598 36.59 15.84 -5.33
N TRP A 599 36.45 17.16 -5.20
CA TRP A 599 36.60 17.83 -3.90
C TRP A 599 35.60 17.28 -2.88
N HIS A 600 34.32 17.17 -3.23
CA HIS A 600 33.31 16.60 -2.33
C HIS A 600 33.57 15.12 -2.00
N LEU A 601 33.94 14.32 -3.01
CA LEU A 601 34.24 12.90 -2.86
C LEU A 601 35.43 12.65 -1.91
N LEU A 602 36.41 13.55 -1.86
CA LEU A 602 37.63 13.42 -1.05
C LEU A 602 37.54 14.12 0.31
N SER A 603 36.82 15.24 0.40
CA SER A 603 36.65 15.97 1.67
C SER A 603 35.75 15.24 2.65
N ALA A 604 34.73 14.51 2.18
CA ALA A 604 33.85 13.73 3.06
C ALA A 604 34.59 12.61 3.83
N PRO A 605 35.39 11.73 3.17
CA PRO A 605 36.29 10.81 3.87
C PRO A 605 37.34 11.52 4.74
N GLY A 606 37.88 12.66 4.27
CA GLY A 606 38.84 13.46 5.05
C GLY A 606 38.27 13.92 6.40
N MET A 607 37.03 14.42 6.40
CA MET A 607 36.31 14.76 7.64
C MET A 607 36.06 13.53 8.51
N PHE A 608 35.60 12.42 7.92
CA PHE A 608 35.37 11.18 8.63
C PHE A 608 36.64 10.70 9.35
N PHE A 609 37.79 10.71 8.67
CA PHE A 609 39.06 10.30 9.26
C PHE A 609 39.56 11.26 10.34
N ILE A 610 39.30 12.58 10.25
CA ILE A 610 39.56 13.52 11.36
C ILE A 610 38.73 13.15 12.60
N PHE A 611 37.46 12.83 12.44
CA PHE A 611 36.62 12.41 13.57
C PHE A 611 37.08 11.08 14.16
N MET A 612 37.43 10.11 13.31
CA MET A 612 37.98 8.83 13.78
C MET A 612 39.33 9.03 14.47
N PHE A 613 40.19 9.91 13.97
CA PHE A 613 41.44 10.29 14.62
C PHE A 613 41.17 10.82 16.03
N LEU A 614 40.30 11.82 16.19
CA LEU A 614 39.98 12.40 17.49
C LEU A 614 39.31 11.40 18.44
N LEU A 615 38.46 10.51 17.93
CA LEU A 615 37.75 9.52 18.73
C LEU A 615 38.71 8.47 19.33
N HIS A 616 39.63 7.95 18.51
CA HIS A 616 40.58 6.91 18.93
C HIS A 616 41.84 7.49 19.59
N LEU A 617 41.94 8.82 19.66
CA LEU A 617 43.13 9.49 20.19
C LEU A 617 43.34 9.21 21.67
N ASP A 618 42.26 8.96 22.43
CA ASP A 618 42.26 8.69 23.87
C ASP A 618 41.89 7.27 24.24
N ASP A 619 41.95 6.33 23.29
CA ASP A 619 41.67 4.92 23.58
C ASP A 619 42.65 4.35 24.63
N ASP A 620 43.83 4.97 24.79
CA ASP A 620 44.79 4.63 25.85
C ASP A 620 44.34 5.03 27.27
N LEU A 621 43.30 5.86 27.39
CA LEU A 621 42.80 6.43 28.63
C LEU A 621 41.37 5.96 28.99
N VAL A 622 40.82 4.96 28.29
CA VAL A 622 39.44 4.47 28.48
C VAL A 622 39.13 4.10 29.93
N ASP A 623 40.09 3.47 30.62
CA ASP A 623 39.94 3.04 32.01
C ASP A 623 40.38 4.11 33.04
N VAL A 624 40.80 5.30 32.59
CA VAL A 624 41.30 6.37 33.44
C VAL A 624 40.16 7.31 33.85
N PRO A 625 39.87 7.46 35.16
CA PRO A 625 38.88 8.42 35.62
C PRO A 625 39.18 9.84 35.13
N ARG A 626 38.16 10.55 34.67
CA ARG A 626 38.28 11.89 34.03
C ARG A 626 39.03 12.93 34.87
N ASN A 627 38.97 12.83 36.20
CA ASN A 627 39.69 13.72 37.13
C ASN A 627 41.20 13.43 37.23
N LYS A 628 41.68 12.33 36.64
CA LYS A 628 43.10 11.92 36.61
C LYS A 628 43.77 12.14 35.26
N ILE A 629 43.00 12.48 34.21
CA ILE A 629 43.55 12.78 32.89
C ILE A 629 44.15 14.18 32.92
N LYS A 630 45.44 14.31 32.55
CA LYS A 630 46.18 15.58 32.60
C LYS A 630 46.02 16.39 31.32
N ALA A 631 45.70 15.72 30.20
CA ALA A 631 45.44 16.35 28.91
C ALA A 631 44.13 17.15 28.89
N PHE A 632 43.06 16.59 29.47
CA PHE A 632 41.83 17.34 29.69
C PHE A 632 42.06 18.45 30.65
#